data_AF-A0A7V2WAQ7-F1
#
_entry.id   AF-A0A7V2WAQ7-F1
#
_cell.length_a   1.000
_cell.length_b   1.000
_cell.length_c   1.000
_cell.angle_alpha   90.00
_cell.angle_beta   90.00
_cell.angle_gamma   90.00
#
_symmetry.space_group_name_H-M   'P 1'
#
loop_
_entity.id
_entity.type
_entity.pdbx_description
1 polymer ?
#
loop_
_entity_poly.entity_id
_entity_poly.type
_entity_poly.pdbx_seq_one_letter_code
_entity_poly.pdbx_strand_id
1 'polypeptide(L)'
;PEDVKVIHPDKPLKYLSGDNLLDVTVTRLAHRGAVMAMRVNAPHLPQPIAVRFPQRGYRDLQLREGKAIQVSLRWEAVQVLPPA
;
A
#
# COMPACT_ATOMS: atom_id res chain seq x y z
N PRO A 1 -4.01 8.47 -2.34
CA PRO A 1 -2.93 7.94 -1.46
C PRO A 1 -3.43 7.29 -0.17
N GLU A 2 -4.57 7.76 0.36
CA GLU A 2 -5.20 7.25 1.59
C GLU A 2 -6.03 5.97 1.37
N ASP A 3 -6.39 5.69 0.11
CA ASP A 3 -7.19 4.51 -0.28
C ASP A 3 -6.35 3.24 -0.52
N VAL A 4 -5.03 3.33 -0.30
CA VAL A 4 -4.11 2.18 -0.33
C VAL A 4 -3.83 1.75 1.10
N LYS A 5 -4.21 0.53 1.46
CA LYS A 5 -3.98 -0.04 2.80
C LYS A 5 -2.95 -1.16 2.74
N VAL A 6 -2.14 -1.30 3.79
CA VAL A 6 -1.24 -2.45 3.93
C VAL A 6 -1.99 -3.59 4.61
N ILE A 7 -1.95 -4.79 4.04
CA ILE A 7 -2.66 -5.93 4.58
C ILE A 7 -1.83 -6.56 5.70
N HIS A 8 -2.51 -6.88 6.79
CA HIS A 8 -1.91 -7.58 7.92
C HIS A 8 -1.89 -9.09 7.62
N PRO A 9 -0.73 -9.76 7.67
CA PRO A 9 -0.64 -11.18 7.36
C PRO A 9 -1.48 -12.05 8.31
N ASP A 10 -1.60 -11.63 9.58
CA ASP A 10 -2.34 -12.35 10.61
C ASP A 10 -3.84 -12.02 10.66
N LYS A 11 -4.27 -11.04 9.85
CA LYS A 11 -5.67 -10.64 9.72
C LYS A 11 -6.02 -10.53 8.23
N PRO A 12 -5.98 -11.64 7.47
CA PRO A 12 -6.44 -11.62 6.09
C PRO A 12 -7.91 -11.16 6.11
N LEU A 13 -8.16 -9.99 5.54
CA LEU A 13 -9.47 -9.37 5.54
C LEU A 13 -10.41 -10.27 4.73
N LYS A 14 -11.23 -11.06 5.44
CA LYS A 14 -12.26 -11.97 4.87
C LYS A 14 -13.28 -11.28 3.94
N TYR A 15 -13.21 -9.96 3.77
CA TYR A 15 -14.20 -9.12 3.08
C TYR A 15 -13.56 -8.07 2.15
N LEU A 16 -12.52 -8.41 1.40
CA LEU A 16 -11.99 -7.57 0.31
C LEU A 16 -12.64 -7.90 -1.05
N SER A 17 -13.90 -8.29 -1.06
CA SER A 17 -14.64 -8.53 -2.30
C SER A 17 -14.84 -7.21 -3.04
N GLY A 18 -13.94 -6.90 -3.98
CA GLY A 18 -13.95 -5.67 -4.78
C GLY A 18 -12.70 -4.81 -4.67
N ASP A 19 -11.78 -5.09 -3.74
CA ASP A 19 -10.48 -4.39 -3.67
C ASP A 19 -9.47 -5.07 -4.60
N ASN A 20 -8.60 -4.27 -5.21
CA ASN A 20 -7.44 -4.76 -5.95
C ASN A 20 -6.32 -5.09 -4.96
N LEU A 21 -5.84 -6.33 -4.98
CA LEU A 21 -4.72 -6.78 -4.16
C LEU A 21 -3.43 -6.75 -4.98
N LEU A 22 -2.38 -6.19 -4.41
CA LEU A 22 -1.08 -6.10 -5.06
C LEU A 22 0.01 -6.58 -4.11
N ASP A 23 0.77 -7.57 -4.56
CA ASP A 23 2.02 -7.97 -3.91
C ASP A 23 3.13 -7.00 -4.32
N VAL A 24 3.75 -6.38 -3.32
CA VAL A 24 4.69 -5.27 -3.53
C VAL A 24 5.88 -5.37 -2.59
N THR A 25 6.98 -4.74 -2.98
CA THR A 25 8.17 -4.57 -2.14
C THR A 25 8.32 -3.11 -1.72
N VAL A 26 8.54 -2.86 -0.44
CA VAL A 26 8.80 -1.52 0.08
C VAL A 26 10.16 -1.03 -0.44
N THR A 27 10.16 0.07 -1.19
CA THR A 27 11.39 0.66 -1.74
C THR A 27 11.85 1.88 -0.99
N ARG A 28 10.93 2.59 -0.31
CA ARG A 28 11.28 3.73 0.53
C ARG A 28 10.27 3.91 1.66
N LEU A 29 10.76 4.28 2.84
CA LEU A 29 9.92 4.62 3.99
C LEU A 29 10.35 5.96 4.59
N ALA A 30 9.38 6.84 4.88
CA ALA A 30 9.63 8.14 5.47
C ALA A 30 8.58 8.50 6.53
N HIS A 31 9.07 8.90 7.70
CA HIS A 31 8.23 9.37 8.80
C HIS A 31 7.95 10.86 8.63
N ARG A 32 6.67 11.26 8.61
CA ARG A 32 6.24 12.66 8.56
C ARG A 32 5.20 12.92 9.65
N GLY A 33 5.68 13.11 10.87
CA GLY A 33 4.84 13.30 12.05
C GLY A 33 3.95 12.07 12.30
N ALA A 34 2.63 12.26 12.31
CA ALA A 34 1.65 11.19 12.53
C ALA A 34 1.47 10.25 11.32
N VAL A 35 1.95 10.64 10.15
CA VAL A 35 1.78 9.92 8.89
C VAL A 35 3.07 9.21 8.51
N MET A 36 2.91 8.01 7.96
CA MET A 36 3.95 7.28 7.25
C MET A 36 3.76 7.50 5.75
N ALA A 37 4.83 7.90 5.07
CA ALA A 37 4.89 7.91 3.62
C ALA A 37 5.75 6.75 3.14
N MET A 38 5.19 5.90 2.28
CA MET A 38 5.85 4.70 1.78
C MET A 38 5.81 4.69 0.25
N ARG A 39 6.90 4.23 -0.37
CA ARG A 39 6.92 3.86 -1.78
C ARG A 39 7.07 2.36 -1.90
N VAL A 40 6.32 1.77 -2.81
CA VAL A 40 6.32 0.33 -3.06
C VAL A 40 6.41 0.05 -4.55
N ASN A 41 7.11 -1.01 -4.94
CA ASN A 41 7.13 -1.50 -6.31
C ASN A 41 6.31 -2.78 -6.41
N ALA A 42 5.45 -2.84 -7.43
CA ALA A 42 4.84 -4.08 -7.89
C ALA A 42 5.63 -4.59 -9.12
N PRO A 43 5.83 -5.90 -9.29
CA PRO A 43 6.61 -6.45 -10.41
C PRO A 43 6.08 -6.06 -11.79
N HIS A 44 4.77 -5.85 -11.91
CA HIS A 44 4.08 -5.61 -13.18
C HIS A 44 3.81 -4.12 -13.46
N LEU A 45 4.26 -3.22 -12.58
CA LEU A 45 4.03 -1.78 -12.74
C LEU A 45 5.32 -1.06 -13.12
N PRO A 46 5.28 -0.16 -14.11
CA PRO A 46 6.46 0.57 -14.56
C PRO A 46 6.91 1.65 -13.56
N GLN A 47 6.04 2.05 -12.64
CA GLN A 47 6.31 3.11 -11.67
C GLN A 47 5.98 2.66 -10.24
N PRO A 48 6.74 3.17 -9.23
CA PRO A 48 6.43 2.92 -7.83
C PRO A 48 5.09 3.54 -7.41
N ILE A 49 4.35 2.84 -6.57
CA ILE A 49 3.13 3.34 -5.94
C ILE A 49 3.51 4.13 -4.67
N ALA A 50 2.92 5.32 -4.51
CA ALA A 50 3.03 6.11 -3.29
C ALA A 50 1.84 5.85 -2.35
N VAL A 51 2.14 5.45 -1.12
CA VAL A 51 1.17 5.09 -0.08
C VAL A 51 1.35 6.03 1.10
N ARG A 52 0.24 6.50 1.70
CA ARG A 52 0.25 7.28 2.94
C ARG A 52 -0.75 6.72 3.93
N PHE A 53 -0.33 6.50 5.16
CA PHE A 53 -1.18 5.92 6.21
C PHE A 53 -0.75 6.40 7.61
N PRO A 54 -1.65 6.37 8.61
CA PRO A 54 -1.31 6.72 9.98
C PRO A 54 -0.37 5.68 10.60
N GLN A 55 0.68 6.10 11.30
CA GLN A 55 1.67 5.16 11.84
C GLN A 55 1.08 4.13 12.82
N ARG A 56 0.17 4.57 13.70
CA ARG A 56 -0.27 3.79 14.87
C ARG A 56 -0.90 2.45 14.49
N GLY A 57 -1.63 2.39 13.37
CA GLY A 57 -2.36 1.19 12.94
C GLY A 57 -1.51 0.13 12.22
N TYR A 58 -0.21 0.38 12.01
CA TYR A 58 0.66 -0.48 11.21
C TYR A 58 2.04 -0.71 11.86
N ARG A 59 2.18 -0.41 13.15
CA ARG A 59 3.46 -0.57 13.89
C ARG A 59 3.88 -2.03 14.02
N ASP A 60 2.91 -2.90 14.25
CA ASP A 60 3.03 -4.36 14.32
C ASP A 60 3.52 -4.99 13.02
N LEU A 61 3.27 -4.34 11.87
CA LEU A 61 3.76 -4.83 10.58
C LEU A 61 5.26 -4.69 10.37
N GLN A 62 6.00 -4.00 11.24
CA GLN A 62 7.46 -3.84 11.15
C GLN A 62 7.92 -3.52 9.71
N LEU A 63 7.28 -2.51 9.10
CA LEU A 63 7.57 -2.11 7.73
C LEU A 63 9.00 -1.58 7.63
N ARG A 64 9.73 -2.05 6.63
CA ARG A 64 11.11 -1.65 6.34
C ARG A 64 11.38 -1.78 4.85
N GLU A 65 12.35 -1.04 4.34
CA GLU A 65 12.79 -1.14 2.96
C GLU A 65 13.25 -2.58 2.65
N GLY A 66 12.94 -3.06 1.44
CA GLY A 66 13.15 -4.44 1.00
C GLY A 66 12.10 -5.45 1.48
N LYS A 67 11.17 -5.07 2.36
CA LYS A 67 10.13 -6.00 2.84
C LYS A 67 9.05 -6.23 1.79
N ALA A 68 8.75 -7.50 1.51
CA ALA A 68 7.58 -7.89 0.75
C ALA A 68 6.32 -7.78 1.62
N ILE A 69 5.29 -7.12 1.07
CA ILE A 69 3.99 -6.91 1.70
C ILE A 69 2.90 -7.01 0.65
N GLN A 70 1.66 -7.15 1.09
CA GLN A 70 0.50 -7.01 0.23
C GLN A 70 -0.22 -5.69 0.55
N VAL A 71 -0.66 -4.98 -0.47
CA VAL A 71 -1.49 -3.78 -0.32
C VAL A 71 -2.85 -4.01 -0.96
N SER A 72 -3.89 -3.47 -0.33
CA SER A 72 -5.23 -3.38 -0.93
C SER A 72 -5.45 -1.97 -1.45
N LEU A 73 -6.04 -1.88 -2.64
CA LEU A 73 -6.47 -0.64 -3.27
C LEU A 73 -7.95 -0.78 -3.59
N ARG A 74 -8.77 0.10 -3.01
CA ARG A 74 -10.21 0.12 -3.27
C ARG A 74 -10.50 0.39 -4.73
N TRP A 75 -11.38 -0.39 -5.35
CA TRP A 75 -11.75 -0.19 -6.75
C TRP A 75 -12.34 1.19 -6.99
N GLU A 76 -13.20 1.70 -6.10
CA GLU A 76 -13.78 3.05 -6.25
C GLU A 76 -12.75 4.19 -6.21
N ALA A 77 -11.53 3.94 -5.73
CA ALA A 77 -10.46 4.93 -5.66
C ALA A 77 -9.53 4.89 -6.90
N VAL A 78 -9.77 3.99 -7.85
CA VAL A 78 -9.01 3.89 -9.09
C VAL A 78 -9.59 4.84 -10.13
N GLN A 79 -8.78 5.80 -10.58
CA GLN A 79 -9.11 6.65 -11.71
C GLN A 79 -8.25 6.25 -12.90
N VAL A 80 -8.91 5.90 -14.01
CA VAL A 80 -8.25 5.66 -15.30
C VAL A 80 -8.34 6.97 -16.09
N LEU A 81 -7.18 7.57 -16.35
CA LEU A 81 -7.08 8.75 -17.19
C LEU A 81 -6.86 8.32 -18.65
N PRO A 82 -7.57 8.90 -19.63
CA PRO A 82 -7.30 8.63 -21.03
C PRO A 82 -5.89 9.11 -21.42
N PRO A 83 -5.26 8.50 -22.43
CA PRO A 83 -4.00 8.99 -22.97
C PRO A 83 -4.17 10.44 -23.49
N ALA A 84 -3.15 11.27 -23.24
CA ALA A 84 -3.08 12.66 -23.66
C ALA A 84 -2.90 12.81 -25.18
#